data_AF-A0A8T0UDR4-F1
#
_entry.id   AF-A0A8T0UDR4-F1
#
_cell.length_a   1.000
_cell.length_b   1.000
_cell.length_c   1.000
_cell.angle_alpha   90.00
_cell.angle_beta   90.00
_cell.angle_gamma   90.00
#
_symmetry.space_group_name_H-M   'P 1'
#
loop_
_entity.id
_entity.type
_entity.pdbx_description
1 polymer ?
#
loop_
_entity_poly.entity_id
_entity_poly.type
_entity_poly.pdbx_seq_one_letter_code
_entity_poly.pdbx_strand_id
1 'polypeptide(L)'
;CDKGYRGNPYLPNGCQDINECKLRHKYKCFGNCINLPGKFLCECPEGTAGDPSKQNGCLPPHDLDTGLIIGLGAGSGGILMVLVIGSTFIIRQLLQQLMCHMADIAERMILPLEELEKATNNFDRARELGGGGHGTVYKGILSSLHVVAIKKSKIVIQKEIDEFINEVAILSQINHRNIVKLLGCCLETEVPLLVYEFISNGTLHNHLHMEASVSLSWKYRLRIAVEIAKALSYLHSLASTPIIHRDVKSPNILLDDNLTVKLSDFGASRYLPIDQTGMDTTVQGTFGYLDPMYYSRGYLIEKSDVYSFGVILIELLTRKKPVSYRSPQGHSLVYHFVTLLSEGNLACILDPQVSKEGGGEIVDIALLAKMCVKAISKDRPTMRQVEIMLESIHAAKEYASSDDMMDESEENYSPRNDDLSG
;
A
#
# COMPACT_ATOMS: atom_id res chain seq x y z
N CYS A 1 -12.03 -24.41 -65.29
CA CYS A 1 -10.97 -23.37 -65.29
C CYS A 1 -10.92 -22.77 -63.90
N ASP A 2 -9.75 -22.31 -63.47
CA ASP A 2 -9.59 -21.65 -62.18
C ASP A 2 -10.38 -20.33 -62.12
N LYS A 3 -10.61 -19.83 -60.91
CA LYS A 3 -11.31 -18.57 -60.69
C LYS A 3 -10.55 -17.44 -61.40
N GLY A 4 -11.26 -16.64 -62.21
CA GLY A 4 -10.65 -15.62 -63.09
C GLY A 4 -10.42 -16.09 -64.53
N TYR A 5 -10.67 -17.36 -64.85
CA TYR A 5 -10.55 -17.92 -66.21
C TYR A 5 -11.88 -18.48 -66.71
N ARG A 6 -12.14 -18.36 -68.02
CA ARG A 6 -13.33 -18.89 -68.70
C ARG A 6 -12.95 -19.86 -69.81
N GLY A 7 -13.85 -20.78 -70.14
CA GLY A 7 -13.67 -21.75 -71.22
C GLY A 7 -13.77 -23.19 -70.74
N ASN A 8 -13.30 -24.14 -71.54
CA ASN A 8 -13.46 -25.57 -71.29
C ASN A 8 -12.16 -26.18 -70.75
N PRO A 9 -12.11 -26.62 -69.49
CA PRO A 9 -10.90 -27.19 -68.90
C PRO A 9 -10.48 -28.56 -69.46
N TYR A 10 -11.35 -29.23 -70.23
CA TYR A 10 -11.05 -30.55 -70.82
C TYR A 10 -10.36 -30.46 -72.19
N LEU A 11 -10.14 -29.24 -72.71
CA LEU A 11 -9.39 -29.02 -73.95
C LEU A 11 -8.00 -28.45 -73.66
N PRO A 12 -6.95 -28.85 -74.41
CA PRO A 12 -5.64 -28.21 -74.34
C PRO A 12 -5.77 -26.70 -74.61
N ASN A 13 -5.26 -25.85 -73.70
CA ASN A 13 -5.42 -24.38 -73.72
C ASN A 13 -6.88 -23.88 -73.73
N GLY A 14 -7.83 -24.71 -73.27
CA GLY A 14 -9.25 -24.36 -73.29
C GLY A 14 -9.68 -23.32 -72.25
N CYS A 15 -8.81 -22.96 -71.30
CA CYS A 15 -9.05 -21.92 -70.31
C CYS A 15 -8.33 -20.62 -70.69
N GLN A 16 -9.10 -19.54 -70.84
CA GLN A 16 -8.60 -18.22 -71.18
C GLN A 16 -8.89 -17.23 -70.04
N ASP A 17 -7.97 -16.31 -69.82
CA ASP A 17 -8.10 -15.25 -68.82
C ASP A 17 -9.34 -14.38 -69.08
N ILE A 18 -10.11 -14.08 -68.03
CA ILE A 18 -11.21 -13.13 -68.12
C ILE A 18 -10.61 -11.74 -68.00
N ASN A 19 -10.80 -10.90 -69.01
CA ASN A 19 -10.42 -9.50 -68.86
C ASN A 19 -11.49 -8.72 -68.08
N GLU A 20 -11.40 -8.69 -66.75
CA GLU A 20 -12.41 -8.01 -65.91
C GLU A 20 -12.44 -6.50 -66.15
N CYS A 21 -11.33 -5.90 -66.60
CA CYS A 21 -11.26 -4.48 -66.95
C CYS A 21 -12.07 -4.09 -68.20
N LYS A 22 -12.50 -5.06 -69.02
CA LYS A 22 -13.50 -4.83 -70.08
C LYS A 22 -14.95 -4.91 -69.56
N LEU A 23 -15.16 -5.42 -68.35
CA LEU A 23 -16.46 -5.61 -67.71
C LEU A 23 -16.58 -4.77 -66.43
N ARG A 24 -16.12 -3.51 -66.47
CA ARG A 24 -15.96 -2.61 -65.31
C ARG A 24 -17.21 -2.48 -64.43
N HIS A 25 -18.40 -2.43 -65.02
CA HIS A 25 -19.66 -2.32 -64.27
C HIS A 25 -20.03 -3.61 -63.53
N LYS A 26 -19.68 -4.78 -64.07
CA LYS A 26 -19.95 -6.09 -63.45
C LYS A 26 -19.03 -6.34 -62.25
N TYR A 27 -17.77 -5.94 -62.38
CA TYR A 27 -16.75 -6.12 -61.34
C TYR A 27 -16.55 -4.88 -60.47
N LYS A 28 -17.40 -3.86 -60.64
CA LYS A 28 -17.46 -2.61 -59.86
C LYS A 28 -16.09 -1.95 -59.73
N CYS A 29 -15.37 -1.74 -60.83
CA CYS A 29 -14.13 -0.96 -60.83
C CYS A 29 -14.33 0.37 -61.56
N PHE A 30 -14.28 1.47 -60.80
CA PHE A 30 -14.51 2.83 -61.31
C PHE A 30 -13.24 3.69 -61.33
N GLY A 31 -12.11 3.14 -60.86
CA GLY A 31 -10.78 3.75 -60.97
C GLY A 31 -9.96 3.25 -62.18
N ASN A 32 -8.63 3.37 -62.07
CA ASN A 32 -7.67 2.76 -62.98
C ASN A 32 -7.68 1.24 -62.81
N CYS A 33 -8.06 0.52 -63.87
CA CYS A 33 -8.16 -0.93 -63.87
C CYS A 33 -7.01 -1.56 -64.65
N ILE A 34 -6.28 -2.46 -64.01
CA ILE A 34 -5.17 -3.23 -64.60
C ILE A 34 -5.55 -4.72 -64.58
N ASN A 35 -5.65 -5.33 -65.76
CA ASN A 35 -5.97 -6.75 -65.89
C ASN A 35 -4.71 -7.60 -65.71
N LEU A 36 -4.77 -8.61 -64.86
CA LEU A 36 -3.69 -9.54 -64.58
C LEU A 36 -4.19 -10.98 -64.84
N PRO A 37 -3.29 -11.94 -65.08
CA PRO A 37 -3.70 -13.34 -65.21
C PRO A 37 -4.45 -13.83 -63.96
N GLY A 38 -5.73 -14.17 -64.12
CA GLY A 38 -6.63 -14.68 -63.09
C GLY A 38 -7.24 -13.66 -62.14
N LYS A 39 -6.96 -12.36 -62.30
CA LYS A 39 -7.46 -11.29 -61.42
C LYS A 39 -7.35 -9.90 -62.05
N PHE A 40 -7.95 -8.89 -61.43
CA PHE A 40 -7.73 -7.50 -61.78
C PHE A 40 -7.34 -6.66 -60.56
N LEU A 41 -6.65 -5.55 -60.80
CA LEU A 41 -6.35 -4.53 -59.81
C LEU A 41 -7.14 -3.27 -60.16
N CYS A 42 -7.78 -2.67 -59.16
CA CYS A 42 -8.56 -1.44 -59.30
C CYS A 42 -8.05 -0.41 -58.30
N GLU A 43 -7.50 0.69 -58.79
CA GLU A 43 -6.86 1.72 -57.96
C GLU A 43 -7.38 3.11 -58.33
N CYS A 44 -7.33 4.05 -57.39
CA CYS A 44 -7.69 5.43 -57.68
C CYS A 44 -6.65 6.07 -58.63
N PRO A 45 -7.07 6.97 -59.53
CA PRO A 45 -6.13 7.72 -60.37
C PRO A 45 -5.11 8.52 -59.55
N GLU A 46 -3.93 8.74 -60.11
CA GLU A 46 -2.87 9.54 -59.47
C GLU A 46 -3.42 10.89 -58.98
N GLY A 47 -3.08 11.25 -57.74
CA GLY A 47 -3.56 12.48 -57.09
C GLY A 47 -4.93 12.37 -56.42
N THR A 48 -5.55 11.18 -56.37
CA THR A 48 -6.80 10.94 -55.64
C THR A 48 -6.69 9.76 -54.68
N ALA A 49 -7.44 9.78 -53.58
CA ALA A 49 -7.50 8.69 -52.60
C ALA A 49 -8.96 8.37 -52.25
N GLY A 50 -9.24 7.10 -51.94
CA GLY A 50 -10.58 6.63 -51.58
C GLY A 50 -10.86 5.20 -52.02
N ASP A 51 -12.12 4.88 -52.27
CA ASP A 51 -12.57 3.53 -52.65
C ASP A 51 -12.83 3.45 -54.17
N PRO A 52 -11.92 2.84 -54.96
CA PRO A 52 -12.05 2.75 -56.41
C PRO A 52 -13.15 1.77 -56.87
N SER A 53 -13.76 1.03 -55.93
CA SER A 53 -14.86 0.10 -56.22
C SER A 53 -16.25 0.75 -56.18
N LYS A 54 -16.32 2.03 -55.78
CA LYS A 54 -17.55 2.81 -55.74
C LYS A 54 -17.53 3.91 -56.81
N GLN A 55 -18.69 4.15 -57.41
CA GLN A 55 -18.87 5.28 -58.31
C GLN A 55 -18.65 6.58 -57.52
N ASN A 56 -17.72 7.42 -58.00
CA ASN A 56 -17.23 8.65 -57.32
C ASN A 56 -16.53 8.41 -55.96
N GLY A 57 -15.96 7.23 -55.73
CA GLY A 57 -15.28 6.90 -54.47
C GLY A 57 -13.85 7.43 -54.34
N CYS A 58 -13.21 7.89 -55.42
CA CYS A 58 -11.88 8.50 -55.41
C CYS A 58 -12.01 10.04 -55.38
N LEU A 59 -11.50 10.67 -54.32
CA LEU A 59 -11.58 12.12 -54.12
C LEU A 59 -10.18 12.74 -54.07
N PRO A 60 -10.01 14.00 -54.52
CA PRO A 60 -8.75 14.71 -54.33
C PRO A 60 -8.52 14.95 -52.83
N PRO A 61 -7.28 14.87 -52.35
CA PRO A 61 -6.97 15.24 -50.97
C PRO A 61 -7.32 16.72 -50.77
N HIS A 62 -8.16 17.01 -49.78
CA HIS A 62 -8.44 18.37 -49.38
C HIS A 62 -7.20 18.88 -48.63
N ASP A 63 -6.61 20.00 -49.08
CA ASP A 63 -5.51 20.65 -48.37
C ASP A 63 -6.00 21.10 -47.00
N LEU A 64 -5.71 20.28 -45.98
CA LEU A 64 -5.92 20.66 -44.59
C LEU A 64 -4.69 21.46 -44.15
N ASP A 65 -4.90 22.76 -43.97
CA ASP A 65 -3.87 23.77 -43.74
C ASP A 65 -2.86 23.35 -42.67
N THR A 66 -1.64 22.99 -43.11
CA THR A 66 -0.59 22.39 -42.27
C THR A 66 -0.17 23.33 -41.13
N GLY A 67 -0.36 24.64 -41.29
CA GLY A 67 -0.12 25.64 -40.25
C GLY A 67 -1.05 25.51 -39.04
N LEU A 68 -2.29 25.04 -39.22
CA LEU A 68 -3.26 24.87 -38.14
C LEU A 68 -2.90 23.69 -37.22
N ILE A 69 -2.37 22.60 -37.79
CA ILE A 69 -1.96 21.41 -37.02
C ILE A 69 -0.72 21.71 -36.17
N ILE A 70 0.28 22.41 -36.74
CA ILE A 70 1.48 22.81 -36.00
C ILE A 70 1.14 23.84 -34.93
N GLY A 71 0.25 24.81 -35.23
CA GLY A 71 -0.23 25.80 -34.26
C GLY A 71 -1.00 25.18 -33.09
N LEU A 72 -1.87 24.20 -33.34
CA LEU A 72 -2.59 23.47 -32.30
C LEU A 72 -1.67 22.56 -31.48
N GLY A 73 -0.69 21.90 -32.09
CA GLY A 73 0.27 21.03 -31.39
C GLY A 73 1.26 21.81 -30.50
N ALA A 74 1.84 22.89 -31.01
CA ALA A 74 2.80 23.71 -30.25
C ALA A 74 2.11 24.58 -29.18
N GLY A 75 0.93 25.12 -29.48
CA GLY A 75 0.13 25.90 -28.53
C GLY A 75 -0.43 25.06 -27.39
N SER A 76 -0.98 23.88 -27.68
CA SER A 76 -1.50 22.97 -26.63
C SER A 76 -0.39 22.37 -25.77
N GLY A 77 0.76 22.03 -26.36
CA GLY A 77 1.92 21.56 -25.62
C GLY A 77 2.50 22.63 -24.68
N GLY A 78 2.65 23.86 -25.15
CA GLY A 78 3.13 24.97 -24.33
C GLY A 78 2.17 25.33 -23.19
N ILE A 79 0.86 25.40 -23.46
CA ILE A 79 -0.15 25.66 -22.44
C ILE A 79 -0.20 24.53 -21.41
N LEU A 80 -0.15 23.26 -21.84
CA LEU A 80 -0.13 22.12 -20.93
C LEU A 80 1.15 22.13 -20.05
N MET A 81 2.30 22.47 -20.63
CA MET A 81 3.56 22.58 -19.90
C MET A 81 3.49 23.71 -18.86
N VAL A 82 2.95 24.88 -19.22
CA VAL A 82 2.74 26.00 -18.28
C VAL A 82 1.71 25.66 -17.20
N LEU A 83 0.66 24.91 -17.52
CA LEU A 83 -0.32 24.46 -16.52
C LEU A 83 0.26 23.43 -15.55
N VAL A 84 1.12 22.52 -16.02
CA VAL A 84 1.82 21.54 -15.17
C VAL A 84 2.90 22.22 -14.31
N ILE A 85 3.70 23.11 -14.89
CA ILE A 85 4.70 23.89 -14.13
C ILE A 85 4.00 24.85 -13.16
N GLY A 86 2.91 25.48 -13.60
CA GLY A 86 2.10 26.37 -12.77
C GLY A 86 1.41 25.64 -11.63
N SER A 87 0.84 24.45 -11.87
CA SER A 87 0.21 23.65 -10.82
C SER A 87 1.22 23.13 -9.81
N THR A 88 2.39 22.65 -10.26
CA THR A 88 3.47 22.25 -9.35
C THR A 88 4.02 23.44 -8.54
N PHE A 89 4.15 24.61 -9.15
CA PHE A 89 4.54 25.84 -8.44
C PHE A 89 3.49 26.26 -7.41
N ILE A 90 2.20 26.25 -7.76
CA ILE A 90 1.10 26.57 -6.84
C ILE A 90 1.02 25.55 -5.71
N ILE A 91 1.17 24.25 -6.00
CA ILE A 91 1.19 23.19 -4.97
C ILE A 91 2.36 23.40 -4.02
N ARG A 92 3.56 23.69 -4.54
CA ARG A 92 4.74 24.02 -3.71
C ARG A 92 4.48 25.25 -2.85
N GLN A 93 3.85 26.28 -3.40
CA GLN A 93 3.54 27.51 -2.68
C GLN A 93 2.45 27.29 -1.60
N LEU A 94 1.43 26.48 -1.89
CA LEU A 94 0.40 26.08 -0.92
C LEU A 94 0.97 25.21 0.18
N LEU A 95 1.86 24.27 -0.15
CA LEU A 95 2.60 23.45 0.81
C LEU A 95 3.47 24.34 1.70
N GLN A 96 4.21 25.28 1.12
CA GLN A 96 4.96 26.27 1.89
C GLN A 96 4.04 27.12 2.77
N GLN A 97 2.87 27.55 2.30
CA GLN A 97 1.92 28.29 3.13
C GLN A 97 1.33 27.44 4.26
N LEU A 98 0.98 26.18 4.01
CA LEU A 98 0.51 25.23 5.02
C LEU A 98 1.58 25.00 6.09
N MET A 99 2.84 24.87 5.67
CA MET A 99 3.98 24.76 6.56
C MET A 99 4.20 26.08 7.32
N CYS A 100 4.20 27.24 6.67
CA CYS A 100 4.31 28.55 7.33
C CYS A 100 3.20 28.82 8.36
N HIS A 101 2.00 28.26 8.19
CA HIS A 101 0.94 28.34 9.20
C HIS A 101 1.29 27.54 10.48
N MET A 102 2.24 26.59 10.40
CA MET A 102 2.86 25.89 11.52
C MET A 102 4.21 26.55 11.90
N ALA A 103 4.16 27.88 12.08
CA ALA A 103 5.29 28.81 12.06
C ALA A 103 6.50 28.46 12.94
N ASP A 104 6.33 27.77 14.07
CA ASP A 104 7.45 27.42 14.97
C ASP A 104 8.24 26.18 14.53
N ILE A 105 7.67 25.32 13.68
CA ILE A 105 8.24 24.01 13.30
C ILE A 105 8.73 24.04 11.84
N ALA A 106 8.08 24.82 10.98
CA ALA A 106 8.27 24.76 9.54
C ALA A 106 9.64 25.21 9.02
N GLU A 107 10.27 26.21 9.64
CA GLU A 107 11.60 26.67 9.21
C GLU A 107 12.69 25.62 9.47
N ARG A 108 12.45 24.70 10.43
CA ARG A 108 13.36 23.57 10.73
C ARG A 108 13.01 22.28 9.98
N MET A 109 11.87 22.23 9.30
CA MET A 109 11.41 21.03 8.60
C MET A 109 11.80 20.99 7.12
N ILE A 110 12.23 22.10 6.50
CA ILE A 110 12.63 22.08 5.09
C ILE A 110 14.12 21.77 5.00
N LEU A 111 14.45 20.65 4.36
CA LEU A 111 15.82 20.21 4.11
C LEU A 111 16.15 20.37 2.62
N PRO A 112 17.32 20.95 2.26
CA PRO A 112 17.71 21.10 0.87
C PRO A 112 18.06 19.75 0.24
N LEU A 113 17.81 19.59 -1.06
CA LEU A 113 18.07 18.33 -1.75
C LEU A 113 19.55 17.95 -1.70
N GLU A 114 20.44 18.93 -1.81
CA GLU A 114 21.89 18.72 -1.74
C GLU A 114 22.32 18.03 -0.44
N GLU A 115 21.69 18.36 0.69
CA GLU A 115 21.97 17.72 1.97
C GLU A 115 21.50 16.26 1.97
N LEU A 116 20.31 15.98 1.42
CA LEU A 116 19.76 14.62 1.36
C LEU A 116 20.54 13.73 0.39
N GLU A 117 21.02 14.28 -0.72
CA GLU A 117 21.90 13.61 -1.67
C GLU A 117 23.24 13.25 -1.01
N LYS A 118 23.88 14.20 -0.32
CA LYS A 118 25.09 13.91 0.48
C LYS A 118 24.84 12.85 1.54
N ALA A 119 23.74 12.97 2.30
CA ALA A 119 23.40 12.06 3.38
C ALA A 119 23.19 10.61 2.92
N THR A 120 22.73 10.42 1.68
CA THR A 120 22.39 9.12 1.09
C THR A 120 23.38 8.62 0.06
N ASN A 121 24.51 9.32 -0.15
CA ASN A 121 25.44 9.04 -1.25
C ASN A 121 24.72 9.00 -2.62
N ASN A 122 23.95 10.05 -2.92
CA ASN A 122 23.11 10.17 -4.12
C ASN A 122 22.05 9.05 -4.23
N PHE A 123 21.36 8.75 -3.12
CA PHE A 123 20.36 7.68 -3.05
C PHE A 123 20.94 6.31 -3.48
N ASP A 124 22.13 5.98 -2.95
CA ASP A 124 22.80 4.73 -3.25
C ASP A 124 21.95 3.52 -2.86
N ARG A 125 21.92 2.52 -3.74
CA ARG A 125 21.17 1.27 -3.54
C ARG A 125 21.59 0.52 -2.28
N ALA A 126 22.86 0.62 -1.88
CA ALA A 126 23.37 0.04 -0.65
C ALA A 126 22.80 0.68 0.63
N ARG A 127 22.15 1.84 0.50
CA ARG A 127 21.46 2.53 1.61
C ARG A 127 19.96 2.30 1.62
N GLU A 128 19.41 1.49 0.71
CA GLU A 128 18.00 1.14 0.73
C GLU A 128 17.66 0.32 1.99
N LEU A 129 16.71 0.81 2.77
CA LEU A 129 16.15 0.12 3.94
C LEU A 129 14.98 -0.78 3.52
N GLY A 130 14.31 -0.42 2.45
CA GLY A 130 13.16 -1.13 1.90
C GLY A 130 12.48 -0.32 0.81
N GLY A 131 11.63 -0.99 0.03
CA GLY A 131 10.85 -0.32 -0.99
C GLY A 131 9.55 -1.07 -1.27
N GLY A 132 8.46 -0.32 -1.46
CA GLY A 132 7.13 -0.86 -1.69
C GLY A 132 6.36 -0.05 -2.73
N GLY A 133 5.03 -0.09 -2.64
CA GLY A 133 4.11 0.70 -3.49
C GLY A 133 4.23 2.21 -3.28
N HIS A 134 4.65 2.65 -2.09
CA HIS A 134 4.74 4.06 -1.67
C HIS A 134 6.16 4.66 -1.82
N GLY A 135 7.02 4.04 -2.62
CA GLY A 135 8.40 4.50 -2.83
C GLY A 135 9.50 3.62 -2.25
N THR A 136 10.70 4.18 -2.20
CA THR A 136 11.91 3.58 -1.62
C THR A 136 12.37 4.42 -0.44
N VAL A 137 12.76 3.76 0.65
CA VAL A 137 13.28 4.42 1.85
C VAL A 137 14.78 4.19 1.94
N TYR A 138 15.54 5.27 2.12
CA TYR A 138 17.00 5.26 2.21
C TYR A 138 17.46 5.65 3.61
N LYS A 139 18.54 5.03 4.08
CA LYS A 139 19.26 5.46 5.28
C LYS A 139 20.13 6.67 4.95
N GLY A 140 19.87 7.79 5.62
CA GLY A 140 20.68 9.01 5.52
C GLY A 140 21.49 9.25 6.78
N ILE A 141 22.63 9.94 6.64
CA ILE A 141 23.35 10.55 7.77
C ILE A 141 23.49 12.03 7.44
N LEU A 142 22.74 12.89 8.15
CA LEU A 142 22.76 14.33 7.94
C LEU A 142 24.11 14.95 8.36
N SER A 143 24.36 16.20 7.96
CA SER A 143 25.59 16.92 8.32
C SER A 143 25.77 17.08 9.83
N SER A 144 24.66 17.07 10.57
CA SER A 144 24.59 17.06 12.03
C SER A 144 24.92 15.71 12.68
N LEU A 145 25.32 14.70 11.88
CA LEU A 145 25.52 13.30 12.28
C LEU A 145 24.24 12.57 12.73
N HIS A 146 23.06 13.20 12.55
CA HIS A 146 21.79 12.57 12.83
C HIS A 146 21.46 11.53 11.75
N VAL A 147 21.17 10.29 12.16
CA VAL A 147 20.78 9.20 11.25
C VAL A 147 19.28 9.27 10.98
N VAL A 148 18.89 9.32 9.71
CA VAL A 148 17.51 9.53 9.28
C VAL A 148 17.06 8.48 8.26
N ALA A 149 15.74 8.33 8.12
CA ALA A 149 15.12 7.56 7.04
C ALA A 149 14.50 8.52 6.03
N ILE A 150 14.88 8.42 4.75
CA ILE A 150 14.42 9.33 3.68
C ILE A 150 13.54 8.54 2.72
N LYS A 151 12.24 8.83 2.69
CA LYS A 151 11.27 8.22 1.77
C LYS A 151 11.24 9.03 0.47
N LYS A 152 11.52 8.33 -0.63
CA LYS A 152 11.51 8.83 -2.01
C LYS A 152 10.49 8.06 -2.83
N SER A 153 9.44 8.73 -3.29
CA SER A 153 8.44 8.13 -4.18
C SER A 153 9.06 7.79 -5.55
N LYS A 154 8.59 6.68 -6.16
CA LYS A 154 9.16 6.14 -7.41
C LYS A 154 8.60 6.79 -8.69
N ILE A 155 7.37 7.31 -8.64
CA ILE A 155 6.66 7.84 -9.81
C ILE A 155 5.89 9.10 -9.38
N VAL A 156 5.86 10.12 -10.24
CA VAL A 156 4.98 11.28 -10.09
C VAL A 156 3.56 10.85 -10.43
N ILE A 157 2.77 10.52 -9.41
CA ILE A 157 1.31 10.33 -9.52
C ILE A 157 0.69 11.35 -8.57
N GLN A 158 -0.39 12.03 -8.99
CA GLN A 158 -1.14 12.97 -8.12
C GLN A 158 -1.41 12.36 -6.73
N LYS A 159 -1.72 11.06 -6.69
CA LYS A 159 -1.90 10.28 -5.47
C LYS A 159 -0.70 10.38 -4.51
N GLU A 160 0.53 10.31 -4.99
CA GLU A 160 1.74 10.39 -4.14
C GLU A 160 1.91 11.79 -3.54
N ILE A 161 1.53 12.83 -4.28
CA ILE A 161 1.53 14.21 -3.79
C ILE A 161 0.44 14.38 -2.71
N ASP A 162 -0.75 13.82 -2.93
CA ASP A 162 -1.84 13.85 -1.95
C ASP A 162 -1.47 13.07 -0.67
N GLU A 163 -0.83 11.91 -0.81
CA GLU A 163 -0.30 11.13 0.32
C GLU A 163 0.79 11.92 1.06
N PHE A 164 1.71 12.58 0.36
CA PHE A 164 2.71 13.46 0.96
C PHE A 164 2.07 14.59 1.78
N ILE A 165 1.16 15.37 1.18
CA ILE A 165 0.47 16.48 1.86
C ILE A 165 -0.19 15.97 3.14
N ASN A 166 -0.86 14.83 3.04
CA ASN A 166 -1.57 14.21 4.14
C ASN A 166 -0.61 13.75 5.26
N GLU A 167 0.51 13.10 4.91
CA GLU A 167 1.52 12.70 5.90
C GLU A 167 2.09 13.91 6.64
N VAL A 168 2.45 14.98 5.93
CA VAL A 168 2.98 16.20 6.56
C VAL A 168 1.93 16.83 7.48
N ALA A 169 0.69 16.97 7.01
CA ALA A 169 -0.39 17.58 7.80
C ALA A 169 -0.67 16.80 9.09
N ILE A 170 -0.68 15.46 9.01
CA ILE A 170 -0.96 14.58 10.16
C ILE A 170 0.23 14.49 11.11
N LEU A 171 1.42 14.14 10.61
CA LEU A 171 2.57 13.85 11.48
C LEU A 171 3.20 15.09 12.10
N SER A 172 2.99 16.28 11.54
CA SER A 172 3.42 17.55 12.14
C SER A 172 2.66 17.91 13.42
N GLN A 173 1.44 17.38 13.60
CA GLN A 173 0.57 17.67 14.74
C GLN A 173 0.56 16.53 15.78
N ILE A 174 1.20 15.41 15.46
CA ILE A 174 1.26 14.23 16.34
C ILE A 174 2.61 14.17 17.04
N ASN A 175 2.58 13.92 18.34
CA ASN A 175 3.77 13.58 19.11
C ASN A 175 3.44 12.44 20.07
N HIS A 176 3.74 11.20 19.66
CA HIS A 176 3.48 10.01 20.46
C HIS A 176 4.66 9.05 20.41
N ARG A 177 5.02 8.43 21.54
CA ARG A 177 6.22 7.59 21.64
C ARG A 177 6.21 6.38 20.70
N ASN A 178 5.01 5.85 20.40
CA ASN A 178 4.82 4.69 19.52
C ASN A 178 4.41 5.04 18.09
N ILE A 179 4.59 6.30 17.67
CA ILE A 179 4.37 6.76 16.29
C ILE A 179 5.70 7.30 15.78
N VAL A 180 6.00 7.07 14.51
CA VAL A 180 7.21 7.58 13.86
C VAL A 180 7.19 9.10 13.81
N LYS A 181 8.31 9.72 14.15
CA LYS A 181 8.48 11.17 14.08
C LYS A 181 8.92 11.62 12.68
N LEU A 182 8.14 12.52 12.09
CA LEU A 182 8.56 13.29 10.92
C LEU A 182 9.54 14.38 11.37
N LEU A 183 10.74 14.39 10.79
CA LEU A 183 11.78 15.37 11.07
C LEU A 183 11.77 16.52 10.08
N GLY A 184 11.37 16.24 8.83
CA GLY A 184 11.32 17.24 7.78
C GLY A 184 10.88 16.69 6.43
N CYS A 185 10.94 17.54 5.42
CA CYS A 185 10.69 17.20 4.03
C CYS A 185 11.61 18.02 3.10
N CYS A 186 11.76 17.57 1.86
CA CYS A 186 12.41 18.32 0.79
C CYS A 186 11.41 18.60 -0.31
N LEU A 187 11.23 19.88 -0.66
CA LEU A 187 10.27 20.34 -1.67
C LEU A 187 10.93 20.65 -3.03
N GLU A 188 12.25 20.50 -3.15
CA GLU A 188 13.02 20.84 -4.35
C GLU A 188 12.85 19.82 -5.48
N THR A 189 12.31 18.63 -5.19
CA THR A 189 12.02 17.54 -6.14
C THR A 189 10.59 17.60 -6.70
N GLU A 190 10.33 16.91 -7.81
CA GLU A 190 8.99 16.86 -8.43
C GLU A 190 7.94 16.26 -7.48
N VAL A 191 8.26 15.11 -6.87
CA VAL A 191 7.54 14.59 -5.70
C VAL A 191 8.39 14.91 -4.47
N PRO A 192 7.84 15.63 -3.47
CA PRO A 192 8.56 15.91 -2.25
C PRO A 192 9.08 14.67 -1.53
N LEU A 193 10.24 14.80 -0.87
CA LEU A 193 10.82 13.74 -0.05
C LEU A 193 10.41 13.92 1.41
N LEU A 194 10.22 12.82 2.14
CA LEU A 194 9.93 12.84 3.58
C LEU A 194 11.12 12.30 4.37
N VAL A 195 11.45 12.96 5.47
CA VAL A 195 12.59 12.64 6.33
C VAL A 195 12.08 12.32 7.73
N TYR A 196 12.33 11.09 8.19
CA TYR A 196 11.86 10.58 9.47
C TYR A 196 13.03 10.23 10.39
N GLU A 197 12.74 10.03 11.67
CA GLU A 197 13.65 9.34 12.58
C GLU A 197 14.00 7.95 12.03
N PHE A 198 15.27 7.56 12.13
CA PHE A 198 15.69 6.23 11.70
C PHE A 198 15.35 5.18 12.77
N ILE A 199 14.65 4.11 12.36
CA ILE A 199 14.28 2.99 13.22
C ILE A 199 15.10 1.75 12.80
N SER A 200 15.88 1.23 13.74
CA SER A 200 17.03 0.36 13.46
C SER A 200 16.72 -1.13 13.29
N ASN A 201 15.71 -1.68 13.97
CA ASN A 201 15.39 -3.12 13.94
C ASN A 201 14.37 -3.50 12.86
N GLY A 202 14.13 -2.63 11.86
CA GLY A 202 13.27 -2.94 10.73
C GLY A 202 11.79 -3.09 11.11
N THR A 203 11.04 -3.88 10.33
CA THR A 203 9.59 -4.01 10.46
C THR A 203 9.19 -5.25 11.27
N LEU A 204 8.05 -5.21 11.95
CA LEU A 204 7.43 -6.36 12.59
C LEU A 204 7.24 -7.53 11.61
N HIS A 205 6.92 -7.23 10.35
CA HIS A 205 6.82 -8.23 9.30
C HIS A 205 8.11 -9.06 9.17
N ASN A 206 9.28 -8.40 9.18
CA ASN A 206 10.56 -9.09 9.04
C ASN A 206 10.78 -10.03 10.23
N HIS A 207 10.54 -9.56 11.45
CA HIS A 207 10.68 -10.37 12.68
C HIS A 207 9.73 -11.58 12.74
N LEU A 208 8.54 -11.48 12.13
CA LEU A 208 7.56 -12.57 12.10
C LEU A 208 7.74 -13.52 10.93
N HIS A 209 8.44 -13.15 9.86
CA HIS A 209 8.38 -13.93 8.62
C HIS A 209 9.71 -14.17 7.92
N MET A 210 10.80 -13.55 8.36
CA MET A 210 12.14 -13.82 7.83
C MET A 210 12.88 -14.80 8.74
N GLU A 211 13.57 -15.77 8.16
CA GLU A 211 14.29 -16.81 8.90
C GLU A 211 15.57 -16.29 9.58
N ALA A 212 16.14 -15.21 9.07
CA ALA A 212 17.38 -14.61 9.57
C ALA A 212 17.19 -13.66 10.77
N SER A 213 15.95 -13.30 11.13
CA SER A 213 15.67 -12.40 12.25
C SER A 213 15.54 -13.17 13.57
N VAL A 214 16.02 -12.58 14.66
CA VAL A 214 15.79 -13.09 16.03
C VAL A 214 14.28 -13.23 16.23
N SER A 215 13.81 -14.44 16.53
CA SER A 215 12.38 -14.68 16.73
C SER A 215 11.90 -13.93 17.97
N LEU A 216 10.82 -13.16 17.83
CA LEU A 216 10.20 -12.44 18.94
C LEU A 216 9.62 -13.44 19.94
N SER A 217 10.11 -13.40 21.18
CA SER A 217 9.49 -14.13 22.29
C SER A 217 8.08 -13.64 22.51
N TRP A 218 7.26 -14.49 23.12
CA TRP A 218 5.88 -14.20 23.43
C TRP A 218 5.73 -12.94 24.29
N LYS A 219 6.64 -12.71 25.26
CA LYS A 219 6.70 -11.47 26.05
C LYS A 219 6.79 -10.22 25.16
N TYR A 220 7.67 -10.22 24.16
CA TYR A 220 7.78 -9.08 23.24
C TYR A 220 6.55 -8.95 22.34
N ARG A 221 5.95 -10.05 21.88
CA ARG A 221 4.72 -10.00 21.08
C ARG A 221 3.56 -9.34 21.84
N LEU A 222 3.41 -9.64 23.13
CA LEU A 222 2.43 -8.99 24.00
C LEU A 222 2.70 -7.49 24.15
N ARG A 223 3.95 -7.11 24.45
CA ARG A 223 4.33 -5.70 24.58
C ARG A 223 4.07 -4.93 23.28
N ILE A 224 4.44 -5.51 22.14
CA ILE A 224 4.21 -4.94 20.81
C ILE A 224 2.71 -4.74 20.57
N ALA A 225 1.86 -5.74 20.88
CA ALA A 225 0.41 -5.61 20.74
C ALA A 225 -0.15 -4.44 21.58
N VAL A 226 0.29 -4.30 22.83
CA VAL A 226 -0.09 -3.19 23.72
C VAL A 226 0.35 -1.85 23.15
N GLU A 227 1.60 -1.74 22.69
CA GLU A 227 2.15 -0.48 22.15
C GLU A 227 1.48 -0.04 20.83
N ILE A 228 1.12 -0.98 19.95
CA ILE A 228 0.32 -0.68 18.76
C ILE A 228 -1.07 -0.20 19.16
N ALA A 229 -1.71 -0.87 20.14
CA ALA A 229 -3.04 -0.47 20.61
C ALA A 229 -3.03 0.94 21.22
N LYS A 230 -1.98 1.31 21.97
CA LYS A 230 -1.76 2.66 22.49
C LYS A 230 -1.66 3.70 21.38
N ALA A 231 -0.85 3.42 20.35
CA ALA A 231 -0.70 4.31 19.20
C ALA A 231 -2.06 4.55 18.50
N LEU A 232 -2.82 3.50 18.23
CA LEU A 232 -4.12 3.62 17.54
C LEU A 232 -5.19 4.27 18.42
N SER A 233 -5.22 3.96 19.72
CA SER A 233 -6.09 4.59 20.71
C SER A 233 -5.82 6.10 20.80
N TYR A 234 -4.54 6.51 20.80
CA TYR A 234 -4.15 7.91 20.71
C TYR A 234 -4.69 8.60 19.45
N LEU A 235 -4.52 7.98 18.27
CA LEU A 235 -5.02 8.52 17.00
C LEU A 235 -6.55 8.68 16.99
N HIS A 236 -7.28 7.71 17.55
CA HIS A 236 -8.75 7.70 17.50
C HIS A 236 -9.42 8.58 18.55
N SER A 237 -8.79 8.78 19.72
CA SER A 237 -9.50 9.34 20.88
C SER A 237 -8.77 10.48 21.60
N LEU A 238 -7.46 10.63 21.45
CA LEU A 238 -6.67 11.63 22.17
C LEU A 238 -6.09 12.73 21.28
N ALA A 239 -6.06 12.51 19.96
CA ALA A 239 -5.75 13.56 19.00
C ALA A 239 -6.85 14.64 19.00
N SER A 240 -6.47 15.88 18.69
CA SER A 240 -7.39 17.03 18.62
C SER A 240 -8.53 16.82 17.61
N THR A 241 -8.24 16.12 16.53
CA THR A 241 -9.21 15.60 15.56
C THR A 241 -8.90 14.11 15.38
N PRO A 242 -9.89 13.20 15.49
CA PRO A 242 -9.62 11.77 15.34
C PRO A 242 -9.02 11.44 13.98
N ILE A 243 -8.05 10.53 13.95
CA ILE A 243 -7.30 10.15 12.75
C ILE A 243 -7.45 8.65 12.53
N ILE A 244 -7.94 8.26 11.36
CA ILE A 244 -8.01 6.86 10.95
C ILE A 244 -6.76 6.55 10.13
N HIS A 245 -5.97 5.57 10.56
CA HIS A 245 -4.70 5.22 9.93
C HIS A 245 -4.90 4.59 8.55
N ARG A 246 -5.88 3.68 8.44
CA ARG A 246 -6.39 3.02 7.21
C ARG A 246 -5.48 1.97 6.57
N ASP A 247 -4.18 1.95 6.91
CA ASP A 247 -3.25 0.92 6.42
C ASP A 247 -2.40 0.30 7.55
N VAL A 248 -3.07 -0.13 8.62
CA VAL A 248 -2.41 -0.83 9.74
C VAL A 248 -2.04 -2.26 9.30
N LYS A 249 -0.74 -2.56 9.28
CA LYS A 249 -0.20 -3.86 8.85
C LYS A 249 1.22 -4.08 9.40
N SER A 250 1.68 -5.33 9.48
CA SER A 250 3.00 -5.64 10.06
C SER A 250 4.19 -4.99 9.32
N PRO A 251 4.14 -4.72 7.99
CA PRO A 251 5.16 -3.91 7.33
C PRO A 251 5.24 -2.44 7.78
N ASN A 252 4.15 -1.87 8.30
CA ASN A 252 4.06 -0.46 8.71
C ASN A 252 4.32 -0.28 10.22
N ILE A 253 4.61 -1.37 10.94
CA ILE A 253 5.04 -1.36 12.34
C ILE A 253 6.56 -1.52 12.36
N LEU A 254 7.29 -0.46 12.70
CA LEU A 254 8.74 -0.50 12.86
C LEU A 254 9.13 -0.79 14.32
N LEU A 255 10.30 -1.38 14.53
CA LEU A 255 10.84 -1.69 15.86
C LEU A 255 12.20 -1.00 16.05
N ASP A 256 12.39 -0.29 17.16
CA ASP A 256 13.68 0.30 17.53
C ASP A 256 14.63 -0.73 18.18
N ASP A 257 15.82 -0.27 18.60
CA ASP A 257 16.85 -1.11 19.25
C ASP A 257 16.32 -1.87 20.48
N ASN A 258 15.32 -1.33 21.18
CA ASN A 258 14.70 -1.92 22.35
C ASN A 258 13.45 -2.75 22.01
N LEU A 259 13.18 -2.99 20.72
CA LEU A 259 11.96 -3.59 20.18
C LEU A 259 10.69 -2.79 20.51
N THR A 260 10.83 -1.48 20.66
CA THR A 260 9.68 -0.56 20.87
C THR A 260 9.04 -0.26 19.53
N VAL A 261 7.72 -0.28 19.52
CA VAL A 261 6.89 -0.03 18.33
C VAL A 261 6.94 1.42 17.90
N LYS A 262 7.04 1.61 16.58
CA LYS A 262 6.85 2.87 15.87
C LYS A 262 5.90 2.64 14.69
N LEU A 263 4.64 3.04 14.84
CA LEU A 263 3.66 3.03 13.75
C LEU A 263 4.06 4.07 12.68
N SER A 264 4.05 3.67 11.42
CA SER A 264 4.51 4.46 10.28
C SER A 264 3.54 4.40 9.09
N ASP A 265 3.83 5.19 8.06
CA ASP A 265 3.12 5.21 6.76
C ASP A 265 1.69 5.79 6.82
N PHE A 266 1.62 7.10 7.05
CA PHE A 266 0.37 7.84 7.23
C PHE A 266 -0.23 8.38 5.92
N GLY A 267 0.29 7.99 4.75
CA GLY A 267 -0.17 8.53 3.45
C GLY A 267 -1.64 8.24 3.17
N ALA A 268 -2.11 7.05 3.58
CA ALA A 268 -3.51 6.65 3.44
C ALA A 268 -4.43 7.26 4.51
N SER A 269 -3.86 7.77 5.61
CA SER A 269 -4.60 8.18 6.80
C SER A 269 -5.52 9.37 6.55
N ARG A 270 -6.54 9.56 7.38
CA ARG A 270 -7.52 10.64 7.19
C ARG A 270 -8.04 11.14 8.52
N TYR A 271 -8.27 12.45 8.59
CA TYR A 271 -9.03 13.06 9.68
C TYR A 271 -10.50 12.65 9.57
N LEU A 272 -11.10 12.31 10.71
CA LEU A 272 -12.53 12.16 10.85
C LEU A 272 -13.11 13.50 11.33
N PRO A 273 -14.00 14.15 10.56
CA PRO A 273 -14.64 15.39 10.99
C PRO A 273 -15.38 15.21 12.32
N ILE A 274 -15.33 16.20 13.20
CA ILE A 274 -15.85 16.15 14.59
C ILE A 274 -17.33 15.72 14.64
N ASP A 275 -18.13 16.07 13.63
CA ASP A 275 -19.57 15.79 13.56
C ASP A 275 -19.93 14.51 12.78
N GLN A 276 -18.94 13.69 12.42
CA GLN A 276 -19.15 12.50 11.59
C GLN A 276 -18.64 11.24 12.28
N THR A 277 -19.41 10.16 12.15
CA THR A 277 -19.03 8.83 12.65
C THR A 277 -18.22 8.02 11.63
N GLY A 278 -18.10 8.54 10.41
CA GLY A 278 -17.40 7.95 9.29
C GLY A 278 -17.52 8.81 8.04
N MET A 279 -16.86 8.39 6.96
CA MET A 279 -16.87 9.13 5.70
C MET A 279 -16.81 8.19 4.49
N ASP A 280 -17.44 8.63 3.39
CA ASP A 280 -17.32 7.96 2.09
C ASP A 280 -15.97 8.30 1.45
N THR A 281 -15.25 7.27 1.04
CA THR A 281 -13.93 7.45 0.39
C THR A 281 -13.63 6.28 -0.54
N THR A 282 -12.73 6.50 -1.50
CA THR A 282 -12.21 5.42 -2.35
C THR A 282 -11.63 4.31 -1.47
N VAL A 283 -11.74 3.05 -1.86
CA VAL A 283 -11.17 1.97 -1.02
C VAL A 283 -9.65 1.98 -1.15
N GLN A 284 -8.94 2.08 -0.03
CA GLN A 284 -7.48 2.01 0.04
C GLN A 284 -7.05 1.22 1.28
N GLY A 285 -6.01 0.40 1.13
CA GLY A 285 -5.42 -0.41 2.20
C GLY A 285 -4.88 -1.72 1.64
N THR A 286 -4.37 -2.57 2.53
CA THR A 286 -3.70 -3.81 2.13
C THR A 286 -4.62 -5.03 2.25
N PHE A 287 -4.72 -5.84 1.19
CA PHE A 287 -5.48 -7.08 1.19
C PHE A 287 -5.06 -8.00 2.35
N GLY A 288 -6.02 -8.66 3.00
CA GLY A 288 -5.79 -9.48 4.20
C GLY A 288 -5.89 -8.73 5.52
N TYR A 289 -5.61 -7.42 5.54
CA TYR A 289 -5.84 -6.52 6.69
C TYR A 289 -7.09 -5.65 6.51
N LEU A 290 -7.53 -5.46 5.27
CA LEU A 290 -8.62 -4.56 4.92
C LEU A 290 -9.97 -5.00 5.54
N ASP A 291 -10.64 -4.06 6.21
CA ASP A 291 -11.98 -4.24 6.75
C ASP A 291 -12.98 -4.61 5.64
N PRO A 292 -13.68 -5.76 5.73
CA PRO A 292 -14.62 -6.21 4.71
C PRO A 292 -15.78 -5.24 4.51
N MET A 293 -16.24 -4.55 5.55
CA MET A 293 -17.35 -3.60 5.43
C MET A 293 -16.93 -2.34 4.70
N TYR A 294 -15.73 -1.84 5.00
CA TYR A 294 -15.14 -0.72 4.29
C TYR A 294 -14.89 -1.09 2.83
N TYR A 295 -14.33 -2.27 2.56
CA TYR A 295 -14.12 -2.77 1.20
C TYR A 295 -15.42 -2.84 0.39
N SER A 296 -16.51 -3.34 0.99
CA SER A 296 -17.78 -3.49 0.28
C SER A 296 -18.57 -2.19 0.12
N ARG A 297 -18.47 -1.24 1.06
CA ARG A 297 -19.33 -0.04 1.09
C ARG A 297 -18.61 1.25 0.71
N GLY A 298 -17.28 1.29 0.78
CA GLY A 298 -16.51 2.54 0.66
C GLY A 298 -16.63 3.47 1.87
N TYR A 299 -17.31 3.04 2.94
CA TYR A 299 -17.53 3.84 4.14
C TYR A 299 -16.46 3.55 5.20
N LEU A 300 -15.60 4.53 5.48
CA LEU A 300 -14.48 4.41 6.40
C LEU A 300 -14.84 4.92 7.79
N ILE A 301 -14.48 4.15 8.82
CA ILE A 301 -14.69 4.47 10.24
C ILE A 301 -13.46 4.03 11.07
N GLU A 302 -13.34 4.55 12.29
CA GLU A 302 -12.30 4.14 13.27
C GLU A 302 -12.23 2.62 13.49
N LYS A 303 -13.38 1.92 13.38
CA LYS A 303 -13.46 0.46 13.55
C LYS A 303 -12.82 -0.32 12.39
N SER A 304 -12.48 0.34 11.28
CA SER A 304 -11.72 -0.29 10.19
C SER A 304 -10.26 -0.52 10.59
N ASP A 305 -9.66 0.38 11.38
CA ASP A 305 -8.35 0.14 11.99
C ASP A 305 -8.42 -0.95 13.06
N VAL A 306 -9.52 -1.03 13.82
CA VAL A 306 -9.73 -2.12 14.81
C VAL A 306 -9.69 -3.49 14.13
N TYR A 307 -10.34 -3.63 12.96
CA TYR A 307 -10.28 -4.88 12.20
C TYR A 307 -8.84 -5.21 11.80
N SER A 308 -8.13 -4.23 11.22
CA SER A 308 -6.74 -4.37 10.79
C SER A 308 -5.81 -4.75 11.95
N PHE A 309 -6.02 -4.16 13.13
CA PHE A 309 -5.33 -4.51 14.36
C PHE A 309 -5.65 -5.94 14.83
N GLY A 310 -6.91 -6.37 14.74
CA GLY A 310 -7.29 -7.75 15.02
C GLY A 310 -6.55 -8.76 14.14
N VAL A 311 -6.30 -8.42 12.87
CA VAL A 311 -5.46 -9.24 11.97
C VAL A 311 -4.01 -9.28 12.45
N ILE A 312 -3.45 -8.18 12.98
CA ILE A 312 -2.11 -8.16 13.59
C ILE A 312 -2.03 -9.09 14.80
N LEU A 313 -3.05 -9.12 15.67
CA LEU A 313 -3.09 -10.05 16.80
C LEU A 313 -3.06 -11.51 16.31
N ILE A 314 -3.85 -11.84 15.28
CA ILE A 314 -3.84 -13.18 14.67
C ILE A 314 -2.47 -13.50 14.06
N GLU A 315 -1.84 -12.53 13.40
CA GLU A 315 -0.51 -12.67 12.83
C GLU A 315 0.57 -12.93 13.90
N LEU A 316 0.51 -12.21 15.04
CA LEU A 316 1.39 -12.41 16.19
C LEU A 316 1.22 -13.80 16.83
N LEU A 317 -0.01 -14.31 16.90
CA LEU A 317 -0.32 -15.63 17.46
C LEU A 317 0.15 -16.79 16.57
N THR A 318 0.13 -16.60 15.25
CA THR A 318 0.23 -17.71 14.29
C THR A 318 1.51 -17.69 13.44
N ARG A 319 2.23 -16.57 13.38
CA ARG A 319 3.31 -16.30 12.38
C ARG A 319 2.87 -16.62 10.93
N LYS A 320 1.58 -16.55 10.61
CA LYS A 320 1.07 -16.76 9.24
C LYS A 320 0.87 -15.43 8.55
N LYS A 321 1.34 -15.31 7.30
CA LYS A 321 1.21 -14.10 6.48
C LYS A 321 -0.27 -13.88 6.07
N PRO A 322 -0.95 -12.81 6.52
CA PRO A 322 -2.37 -12.62 6.24
C PRO A 322 -2.72 -12.54 4.74
N VAL A 323 -1.85 -11.93 3.94
CA VAL A 323 -2.03 -11.75 2.49
C VAL A 323 -2.03 -13.10 1.75
N SER A 324 -1.04 -13.96 2.04
CA SER A 324 -0.74 -15.16 1.25
C SER A 324 -1.27 -16.46 1.85
N TYR A 325 -1.59 -16.48 3.14
CA TYR A 325 -2.05 -17.69 3.82
C TYR A 325 -3.37 -18.20 3.23
N ARG A 326 -3.45 -19.52 2.99
CA ARG A 326 -4.68 -20.23 2.68
C ARG A 326 -4.75 -21.51 3.50
N SER A 327 -5.92 -21.80 4.07
CA SER A 327 -6.16 -23.09 4.73
C SER A 327 -6.18 -24.23 3.69
N PRO A 328 -6.15 -25.51 4.10
CA PRO A 328 -6.31 -26.63 3.18
C PRO A 328 -7.61 -26.57 2.36
N GLN A 329 -8.65 -25.93 2.88
CA GLN A 329 -9.94 -25.69 2.22
C GLN A 329 -9.98 -24.37 1.41
N GLY A 330 -8.86 -23.64 1.33
CA GLY A 330 -8.75 -22.39 0.58
C GLY A 330 -9.21 -21.13 1.33
N HIS A 331 -9.53 -21.22 2.62
CA HIS A 331 -10.02 -20.08 3.39
C HIS A 331 -8.91 -19.10 3.78
N SER A 332 -9.27 -17.83 4.01
CA SER A 332 -8.36 -16.80 4.49
C SER A 332 -7.91 -17.07 5.94
N LEU A 333 -6.81 -16.44 6.36
CA LEU A 333 -6.27 -16.60 7.72
C LEU A 333 -7.29 -16.25 8.78
N VAL A 334 -7.97 -15.11 8.63
CA VAL A 334 -8.96 -14.62 9.59
C VAL A 334 -10.11 -15.61 9.74
N TYR A 335 -10.66 -16.09 8.61
CA TYR A 335 -11.75 -17.07 8.65
C TYR A 335 -11.31 -18.36 9.34
N HIS A 336 -10.18 -18.92 8.91
CA HIS A 336 -9.68 -20.19 9.45
C HIS A 336 -9.37 -20.10 10.95
N PHE A 337 -8.74 -19.00 11.39
CA PHE A 337 -8.45 -18.75 12.79
C PHE A 337 -9.74 -18.67 13.63
N VAL A 338 -10.73 -17.91 13.18
CA VAL A 338 -12.01 -17.75 13.91
C VAL A 338 -12.78 -19.06 13.99
N THR A 339 -12.75 -19.88 12.93
CA THR A 339 -13.34 -21.22 12.93
C THR A 339 -12.68 -22.12 13.97
N LEU A 340 -11.36 -22.29 13.91
CA LEU A 340 -10.62 -23.14 14.85
C LEU A 340 -10.80 -22.69 16.31
N LEU A 341 -10.78 -21.38 16.58
CA LEU A 341 -11.03 -20.85 17.92
C LEU A 341 -12.45 -21.19 18.41
N SER A 342 -13.45 -21.13 17.53
CA SER A 342 -14.85 -21.43 17.89
C SER A 342 -15.09 -22.93 18.12
N GLU A 343 -14.27 -23.78 17.52
CA GLU A 343 -14.30 -25.24 17.69
C GLU A 343 -13.42 -25.73 18.86
N GLY A 344 -12.73 -24.83 19.56
CA GLY A 344 -11.79 -25.22 20.63
C GLY A 344 -10.45 -25.78 20.13
N ASN A 345 -10.17 -25.65 18.83
CA ASN A 345 -9.00 -26.22 18.14
C ASN A 345 -7.90 -25.16 17.87
N LEU A 346 -7.78 -24.14 18.72
CA LEU A 346 -6.83 -23.04 18.53
C LEU A 346 -5.38 -23.51 18.38
N ALA A 347 -4.98 -24.55 19.12
CA ALA A 347 -3.62 -25.10 19.09
C ALA A 347 -3.15 -25.52 17.69
N CYS A 348 -4.07 -25.85 16.77
CA CYS A 348 -3.75 -26.28 15.40
C CYS A 348 -3.15 -25.18 14.51
N ILE A 349 -3.33 -23.89 14.87
CA ILE A 349 -2.85 -22.75 14.06
C ILE A 349 -1.84 -21.87 14.76
N LEU A 350 -1.67 -22.04 16.08
CA LEU A 350 -0.69 -21.26 16.86
C LEU A 350 0.74 -21.54 16.39
N ASP A 351 1.56 -20.51 16.49
CA ASP A 351 3.01 -20.65 16.40
C ASP A 351 3.50 -21.56 17.54
N PRO A 352 4.28 -22.63 17.27
CA PRO A 352 4.82 -23.51 18.30
C PRO A 352 5.57 -22.75 19.42
N GLN A 353 6.22 -21.64 19.10
CA GLN A 353 6.89 -20.81 20.12
C GLN A 353 5.86 -20.16 21.06
N VAL A 354 4.75 -19.66 20.54
CA VAL A 354 3.67 -19.06 21.34
C VAL A 354 3.04 -20.12 22.24
N SER A 355 2.77 -21.31 21.71
CA SER A 355 2.21 -22.43 22.49
C SER A 355 3.15 -22.91 23.61
N LYS A 356 4.46 -22.71 23.47
CA LYS A 356 5.47 -23.08 24.47
C LYS A 356 5.66 -22.01 25.55
N GLU A 357 5.65 -20.74 25.16
CA GLU A 357 6.01 -19.61 26.05
C GLU A 357 4.79 -18.90 26.67
N GLY A 358 3.61 -19.05 26.08
CA GLY A 358 2.38 -18.46 26.60
C GLY A 358 1.58 -19.42 27.47
N GLY A 359 0.72 -18.84 28.30
CA GLY A 359 -0.19 -19.54 29.19
C GLY A 359 -1.66 -19.29 28.83
N GLY A 360 -2.52 -19.17 29.85
CA GLY A 360 -3.95 -18.94 29.68
C GLY A 360 -4.30 -17.68 28.88
N GLU A 361 -3.42 -16.67 28.92
CA GLU A 361 -3.62 -15.38 28.25
C GLU A 361 -3.68 -15.51 26.71
N ILE A 362 -3.14 -16.59 26.13
CA ILE A 362 -3.23 -16.85 24.69
C ILE A 362 -4.71 -16.89 24.26
N VAL A 363 -5.56 -17.53 25.06
CA VAL A 363 -6.99 -17.67 24.76
C VAL A 363 -7.69 -16.32 24.86
N ASP A 364 -7.37 -15.52 25.88
CA ASP A 364 -7.95 -14.18 26.05
C ASP A 364 -7.60 -13.27 24.88
N ILE A 365 -6.35 -13.30 24.41
CA ILE A 365 -5.90 -12.52 23.25
C ILE A 365 -6.53 -13.03 21.96
N ALA A 366 -6.68 -14.34 21.81
CA ALA A 366 -7.36 -14.93 20.66
C ALA A 366 -8.84 -14.51 20.60
N LEU A 367 -9.51 -14.47 21.76
CA LEU A 367 -10.89 -13.98 21.88
C LEU A 367 -10.99 -12.49 21.56
N LEU A 368 -10.04 -11.68 22.06
CA LEU A 368 -9.97 -10.25 21.73
C LEU A 368 -9.75 -10.03 20.23
N ALA A 369 -8.85 -10.79 19.61
CA ALA A 369 -8.62 -10.76 18.17
C ALA A 369 -9.89 -11.11 17.39
N LYS A 370 -10.61 -12.17 17.80
CA LYS A 370 -11.91 -12.56 17.22
C LYS A 370 -12.96 -11.44 17.35
N MET A 371 -12.99 -10.70 18.46
CA MET A 371 -13.88 -9.55 18.62
C MET A 371 -13.51 -8.40 17.66
N CYS A 372 -12.23 -8.13 17.47
CA CYS A 372 -11.73 -7.08 16.58
C CYS A 372 -12.06 -7.36 15.10
N VAL A 373 -11.97 -8.63 14.67
CA VAL A 373 -12.17 -9.01 13.26
C VAL A 373 -13.63 -9.37 12.89
N LYS A 374 -14.62 -9.05 13.73
CA LYS A 374 -16.03 -9.25 13.39
C LYS A 374 -16.41 -8.51 12.10
N ALA A 375 -17.23 -9.12 11.26
CA ALA A 375 -17.68 -8.49 10.02
C ALA A 375 -18.47 -7.20 10.29
N ILE A 376 -19.40 -7.22 11.25
CA ILE A 376 -20.20 -6.05 11.62
C ILE A 376 -19.38 -5.13 12.53
N SER A 377 -19.13 -3.90 12.09
CA SER A 377 -18.29 -2.93 12.80
C SER A 377 -18.84 -2.49 14.16
N LYS A 378 -20.16 -2.50 14.35
CA LYS A 378 -20.81 -2.18 15.64
C LYS A 378 -20.44 -3.16 16.75
N ASP A 379 -20.14 -4.41 16.38
CA ASP A 379 -19.83 -5.46 17.34
C ASP A 379 -18.34 -5.51 17.73
N ARG A 380 -17.51 -4.68 17.08
CA ARG A 380 -16.09 -4.53 17.39
C ARG A 380 -15.92 -3.57 18.58
N PRO A 381 -14.95 -3.80 19.47
CA PRO A 381 -14.58 -2.82 20.49
C PRO A 381 -13.99 -1.54 19.86
N THR A 382 -13.86 -0.47 20.63
CA THR A 382 -13.01 0.69 20.26
C THR A 382 -11.54 0.38 20.54
N MET A 383 -10.60 1.09 19.90
CA MET A 383 -9.17 0.89 20.21
C MET A 383 -8.83 1.22 21.66
N ARG A 384 -9.54 2.15 22.30
CA ARG A 384 -9.40 2.43 23.73
C ARG A 384 -9.80 1.22 24.59
N GLN A 385 -10.89 0.54 24.26
CA GLN A 385 -11.30 -0.68 24.95
C GLN A 385 -10.31 -1.82 24.72
N VAL A 386 -9.80 -1.97 23.50
CA VAL A 386 -8.77 -2.96 23.14
C VAL A 386 -7.48 -2.72 23.92
N GLU A 387 -7.03 -1.47 24.00
CA GLU A 387 -5.85 -1.06 24.78
C GLU A 387 -6.00 -1.48 26.25
N ILE A 388 -7.10 -1.10 26.90
CA ILE A 388 -7.36 -1.42 28.32
C ILE A 388 -7.39 -2.94 28.56
N MET A 389 -8.03 -3.70 27.66
CA MET A 389 -8.09 -5.16 27.76
C MET A 389 -6.70 -5.79 27.63
N LEU A 390 -5.89 -5.34 26.66
CA LEU A 390 -4.52 -5.85 26.49
C LEU A 390 -3.62 -5.50 27.67
N GLU A 391 -3.70 -4.28 28.19
CA GLU A 391 -2.94 -3.89 29.39
C GLU A 391 -3.32 -4.73 30.60
N SER A 392 -4.62 -5.02 30.78
CA SER A 392 -5.11 -5.86 31.88
C SER A 392 -4.57 -7.29 31.78
N ILE A 393 -4.60 -7.88 30.58
CA ILE A 393 -4.06 -9.21 30.30
C ILE A 393 -2.54 -9.23 30.54
N HIS A 394 -1.84 -8.20 30.08
CA HIS A 394 -0.39 -8.10 30.23
C HIS A 394 0.03 -7.96 31.69
N ALA A 395 -0.64 -7.11 32.46
CA ALA A 395 -0.36 -6.90 33.87
C ALA A 395 -0.64 -8.16 34.70
N ALA A 396 -1.75 -8.86 34.45
CA ALA A 396 -2.06 -10.11 35.15
C ALA A 396 -0.96 -11.16 34.98
N LYS A 397 -0.34 -11.23 33.80
CA LYS A 397 0.81 -12.11 33.55
C LYS A 397 2.06 -11.70 34.32
N GLU A 398 2.36 -10.40 34.40
CA GLU A 398 3.53 -9.93 35.16
C GLU A 398 3.39 -10.28 36.65
N TYR A 399 2.20 -10.11 37.24
CA TYR A 399 1.91 -10.52 38.62
C TYR A 399 2.04 -12.03 38.83
N ALA A 400 1.45 -12.85 37.94
CA ALA A 400 1.57 -14.31 38.06
C ALA A 400 3.05 -14.77 38.00
N SER A 401 3.87 -14.13 37.15
CA SER A 401 5.30 -14.45 37.05
C SER A 401 6.14 -13.97 38.23
N SER A 402 5.66 -13.00 39.03
CA SER A 402 6.35 -12.54 40.24
C SER A 402 6.00 -13.37 41.47
N ASP A 403 4.78 -13.89 41.55
CA ASP A 403 4.35 -14.75 42.67
C ASP A 403 5.03 -16.13 42.63
N ASP A 404 5.23 -16.70 41.43
CA ASP A 404 6.00 -17.95 41.25
C ASP A 404 7.46 -17.82 41.75
N MET A 405 8.03 -16.61 41.78
CA MET A 405 9.39 -16.35 42.30
C MET A 405 9.45 -16.18 43.82
N MET A 406 8.31 -15.94 44.49
CA MET A 406 8.25 -15.88 45.97
C MET A 406 8.04 -17.26 46.58
N ASP A 407 7.30 -18.15 45.90
CA ASP A 407 7.00 -19.50 46.41
C ASP A 407 8.24 -20.42 46.40
N GLU A 408 9.18 -20.23 45.47
CA GLU A 408 10.47 -20.96 45.48
C GLU A 408 11.41 -20.56 46.63
N SER A 409 11.13 -19.47 47.35
CA SER A 409 11.96 -18.98 48.46
C SER A 409 11.53 -19.46 49.85
N GLU A 410 10.30 -20.01 49.99
CA GLU A 410 9.78 -20.49 51.29
C GLU A 410 9.98 -22.00 51.53
N GLU A 411 10.35 -22.81 50.52
CA GLU A 411 10.55 -24.26 50.70
C GLU A 411 11.91 -24.67 51.31
N ASN A 412 12.78 -23.73 51.71
CA ASN A 412 14.11 -24.02 52.25
C ASN A 412 14.29 -23.76 53.77
N TYR A 413 13.22 -23.87 54.57
CA TYR A 413 13.33 -23.90 56.03
C TYR A 413 12.83 -25.22 56.63
N SER A 414 13.69 -26.25 56.62
CA SER A 414 13.50 -27.43 57.48
C SER A 414 13.93 -27.11 58.92
N PRO A 415 13.11 -27.36 59.95
CA PRO A 415 13.54 -27.24 61.33
C PRO A 415 14.51 -28.37 61.66
N ARG A 416 15.74 -28.02 62.09
CA ARG A 416 16.66 -28.98 62.71
C ARG A 416 16.07 -29.42 64.04
N ASN A 417 15.73 -30.70 64.14
CA ASN A 417 15.58 -31.38 65.43
C ASN A 417 16.97 -31.53 66.05
N ASP A 418 17.26 -30.72 67.06
CA ASP A 418 18.37 -30.97 67.98
C ASP A 418 17.89 -31.99 69.03
N ASP A 419 18.16 -33.27 68.76
CA ASP A 419 18.33 -34.27 69.81
C ASP A 419 19.68 -34.02 70.49
N LEU A 420 19.66 -33.64 71.77
CA LEU A 420 20.83 -33.67 72.63
C LEU A 420 20.47 -34.36 73.94
N SER A 421 20.89 -35.63 74.00
CA SER A 421 21.13 -36.40 75.21
C SER A 421 22.10 -35.67 76.14
N GLY A 422 21.70 -35.48 77.40
CA GLY A 422 22.52 -35.03 78.52
C GLY A 422 21.79 -35.23 79.83
#